data_AF-W4K2K2-F1
#
_entry.id   AF-W4K2K2-F1
#
_cell.length_a   1.000
_cell.length_b   1.000
_cell.length_c   1.000
_cell.angle_alpha   90.00
_cell.angle_beta   90.00
_cell.angle_gamma   90.00
#
_symmetry.space_group_name_H-M   'P 1'
#
loop_
_entity.id
_entity.type
_entity.pdbx_description
1 polymer ?
#
loop_
_entity_poly.entity_id
_entity_poly.type
_entity_poly.pdbx_seq_one_letter_code
_entity_poly.pdbx_strand_id
1 'polypeptide(L)'
;MIAESCRKLERLDLVVCDGLELGCCSSCLESTASQIVHSPIGNGFGNYEELMAYYAGPLKGLRYLRHLSLGIFLSHHMVLDRHFGDHHQDPINVDCALQSRDSDWASLEDEYATALESSNVLSQSRMAFHNPSTKTASTSKGPSFYEAQKHTTGEPSTACSACAAANHSIRQVELFASLRIAQQLPRLENIRWASWFTASVESVRRPPWVTVWISKKDDGGIKAARKPQSPIRG
;
A
#
# COMPACT_ATOMS: atom_id res chain seq x y z
N MET A 1 10.38 23.82 -7.29
CA MET A 1 9.44 22.75 -6.83
C MET A 1 8.06 22.94 -7.48
N ILE A 2 7.27 21.88 -7.69
CA ILE A 2 5.92 21.94 -8.31
C ILE A 2 5.03 23.01 -7.65
N ALA A 3 5.11 23.15 -6.31
CA ALA A 3 4.34 24.14 -5.55
C ALA A 3 4.59 25.61 -5.99
N GLU A 4 5.82 25.90 -6.44
CA GLU A 4 6.22 27.25 -6.86
C GLU A 4 5.76 27.55 -8.28
N SER A 5 5.82 26.54 -9.16
CA SER A 5 5.49 26.63 -10.58
C SER A 5 4.00 26.53 -10.86
N CYS A 6 3.24 25.78 -10.05
CA CYS A 6 1.85 25.42 -10.32
C CYS A 6 0.89 25.93 -9.22
N ARG A 7 0.92 27.24 -8.95
CA ARG A 7 0.14 27.82 -7.82
C ARG A 7 -1.38 27.62 -7.91
N LYS A 8 -1.92 27.41 -9.12
CA LYS A 8 -3.36 27.19 -9.37
C LYS A 8 -3.74 25.70 -9.48
N LEU A 9 -2.83 24.79 -9.13
CA LEU A 9 -3.09 23.35 -9.21
C LEU A 9 -4.23 22.95 -8.27
N GLU A 10 -5.31 22.41 -8.83
CA GLU A 10 -6.47 21.94 -8.05
C GLU A 10 -6.42 20.43 -7.75
N ARG A 11 -5.68 19.67 -8.56
CA ARG A 11 -5.54 18.22 -8.44
C ARG A 11 -4.07 17.84 -8.55
N LEU A 12 -3.59 17.02 -7.62
CA LEU A 12 -2.27 16.42 -7.64
C LEU A 12 -2.40 14.92 -7.37
N ASP A 13 -1.89 14.12 -8.29
CA ASP A 13 -1.84 12.67 -8.15
C ASP A 13 -0.36 12.24 -8.12
N LEU A 14 0.08 11.69 -6.98
CA LEU A 14 1.42 11.12 -6.78
C LEU A 14 1.26 9.61 -6.71
N VAL A 15 1.41 8.91 -7.81
CA VAL A 15 1.11 7.47 -7.90
C VAL A 15 2.40 6.66 -7.93
N VAL A 16 2.60 5.83 -6.90
CA VAL A 16 3.73 4.87 -6.80
C VAL A 16 3.22 3.43 -6.73
N CYS A 17 1.90 3.24 -6.55
CA CYS A 17 1.29 1.93 -6.30
C CYS A 17 0.83 1.18 -7.56
N ASP A 18 1.06 1.72 -8.77
CA ASP A 18 0.58 1.12 -10.02
C ASP A 18 1.31 -0.19 -10.37
N GLY A 19 2.41 -0.51 -9.68
CA GLY A 19 3.18 -1.73 -9.89
C GLY A 19 2.75 -2.95 -9.09
N LEU A 20 1.76 -2.87 -8.18
CA LEU A 20 1.43 -4.00 -7.30
C LEU A 20 0.70 -5.12 -8.06
N GLU A 21 1.37 -6.25 -8.28
CA GLU A 21 0.83 -7.39 -9.03
C GLU A 21 0.11 -8.41 -8.13
N LEU A 22 -1.18 -8.19 -7.89
CA LEU A 22 -1.99 -9.04 -7.01
C LEU A 22 -2.44 -10.37 -7.63
N GLY A 23 -2.31 -10.50 -8.96
CA GLY A 23 -2.93 -11.56 -9.73
C GLY A 23 -2.03 -12.68 -10.25
N CYS A 24 -0.68 -12.59 -10.15
CA CYS A 24 0.21 -13.63 -10.71
C CYS A 24 0.49 -14.75 -9.71
N CYS A 25 1.36 -14.49 -8.73
CA CYS A 25 1.74 -15.42 -7.68
C CYS A 25 2.32 -14.66 -6.48
N SER A 26 2.50 -15.35 -5.34
CA SER A 26 3.06 -14.75 -4.12
C SER A 26 4.44 -14.13 -4.35
N SER A 27 5.29 -14.74 -5.20
CA SER A 27 6.63 -14.21 -5.47
C SER A 27 6.62 -12.94 -6.34
N CYS A 28 5.77 -12.84 -7.36
CA CYS A 28 5.59 -11.59 -8.12
C CYS A 28 5.01 -10.50 -7.23
N LEU A 29 4.06 -10.86 -6.36
CA LEU A 29 3.48 -9.92 -5.42
C LEU A 29 4.50 -9.43 -4.39
N GLU A 30 5.31 -10.31 -3.82
CA GLU A 30 6.39 -9.96 -2.89
C GLU A 30 7.43 -9.05 -3.56
N SER A 31 7.84 -9.40 -4.79
CA SER A 31 8.77 -8.59 -5.60
C SER A 31 8.21 -7.19 -5.87
N THR A 32 6.95 -7.10 -6.32
CA THR A 32 6.32 -5.80 -6.61
C THR A 32 6.00 -5.00 -5.35
N ALA A 33 5.64 -5.65 -4.25
CA ALA A 33 5.47 -5.00 -2.95
C ALA A 33 6.77 -4.39 -2.44
N SER A 34 7.92 -5.03 -2.68
CA SER A 34 9.23 -4.49 -2.29
C SER A 34 9.59 -3.17 -2.99
N GLN A 35 9.01 -2.91 -4.17
CA GLN A 35 9.21 -1.67 -4.93
C GLN A 35 8.30 -0.53 -4.46
N ILE A 36 7.35 -0.83 -3.57
CA ILE A 36 6.36 0.12 -3.09
C ILE A 36 6.77 0.66 -1.72
N VAL A 37 6.58 1.97 -1.55
CA VAL A 37 6.78 2.61 -0.26
C VAL A 37 5.63 2.25 0.68
N HIS A 38 5.85 1.24 1.50
CA HIS A 38 5.04 0.97 2.70
C HIS A 38 5.28 2.03 3.76
N SER A 39 4.28 2.27 4.61
CA SER A 39 4.28 3.32 5.64
C SER A 39 5.67 3.44 6.27
N PRO A 40 6.43 4.52 6.03
CA PRO A 40 7.84 4.62 6.42
C PRO A 40 8.00 4.84 7.94
N ILE A 41 6.95 4.58 8.71
CA ILE A 41 7.00 4.53 10.16
C ILE A 41 7.83 3.30 10.56
N GLY A 42 8.88 3.55 11.32
CA GLY A 42 9.92 2.55 11.62
C GLY A 42 11.16 2.66 10.72
N ASN A 43 11.07 3.28 9.54
CA ASN A 43 12.17 3.50 8.59
C ASN A 43 12.63 4.96 8.54
N GLY A 44 12.48 5.72 9.63
CA GLY A 44 12.94 7.11 9.74
C GLY A 44 11.91 8.11 10.26
N PHE A 45 10.63 7.73 10.31
CA PHE A 45 9.59 8.51 10.98
C PHE A 45 9.18 7.84 12.30
N GLY A 46 9.10 8.62 13.38
CA GLY A 46 8.71 8.11 14.69
C GLY A 46 7.21 7.82 14.80
N ASN A 47 6.38 8.55 14.04
CA ASN A 47 4.92 8.42 14.09
C ASN A 47 4.24 9.00 12.83
N TYR A 48 2.92 8.79 12.73
CA TYR A 48 2.12 9.31 11.61
C TYR A 48 2.05 10.85 11.57
N GLU A 49 2.22 11.55 12.68
CA GLU A 49 2.16 13.01 12.70
C GLU A 49 3.36 13.62 11.99
N GLU A 50 4.57 13.14 12.29
CA GLU A 50 5.80 13.51 11.60
C GLU A 50 5.74 13.17 10.11
N LEU A 51 5.26 11.95 9.80
CA LEU A 51 5.11 11.51 8.41
C LEU A 51 4.18 12.43 7.62
N MET A 52 3.02 12.78 8.19
CA MET A 52 2.07 13.67 7.52
C MET A 52 2.59 15.10 7.41
N ALA A 53 3.33 15.59 8.41
CA ALA A 53 3.98 16.89 8.34
C ALA A 53 5.01 16.93 7.20
N TYR A 54 5.79 15.86 7.03
CA TYR A 54 6.75 15.72 5.94
C TYR A 54 6.09 15.77 4.56
N TYR A 55 5.02 15.01 4.33
CA TYR A 55 4.29 15.05 3.06
C TYR A 55 3.54 16.37 2.84
N ALA A 56 2.97 16.96 3.89
CA ALA A 56 2.20 18.20 3.77
C ALA A 56 3.09 19.45 3.55
N GLY A 57 4.32 19.44 4.07
CA GLY A 57 5.24 20.58 4.02
C GLY A 57 5.44 21.14 2.60
N PRO A 58 5.89 20.32 1.64
CA PRO A 58 6.05 20.74 0.23
C PRO A 58 4.73 21.15 -0.45
N LEU A 59 3.60 20.64 0.02
CA LEU A 59 2.28 20.89 -0.58
C LEU A 59 1.62 22.17 -0.07
N LYS A 60 2.08 22.75 1.05
CA LYS A 60 1.49 23.94 1.69
C LYS A 60 1.37 25.16 0.76
N GLY A 61 2.26 25.26 -0.24
CA GLY A 61 2.22 26.32 -1.25
C GLY A 61 1.05 26.23 -2.24
N LEU A 62 0.45 25.04 -2.40
CA LEU A 62 -0.64 24.76 -3.34
C LEU A 62 -2.00 25.17 -2.75
N ARG A 63 -2.23 26.48 -2.64
CA ARG A 63 -3.42 27.06 -1.98
C ARG A 63 -4.76 26.65 -2.62
N TYR A 64 -4.73 26.19 -3.86
CA TYR A 64 -5.92 25.80 -4.63
C TYR A 64 -6.10 24.28 -4.70
N LEU A 65 -5.23 23.49 -4.08
CA LEU A 65 -5.31 22.04 -4.13
C LEU A 65 -6.57 21.54 -3.40
N ARG A 66 -7.48 20.92 -4.14
CA ARG A 66 -8.76 20.37 -3.68
C ARG A 66 -8.75 18.85 -3.64
N HIS A 67 -8.01 18.22 -4.56
CA HIS A 67 -7.94 16.78 -4.72
C HIS A 67 -6.49 16.32 -4.67
N LEU A 68 -6.16 15.45 -3.72
CA LEU A 68 -4.82 14.90 -3.57
C LEU A 68 -4.88 13.37 -3.61
N SER A 69 -4.09 12.73 -4.44
CA SER A 69 -3.87 11.27 -4.37
C SER A 69 -2.43 10.99 -3.99
N LEU A 70 -2.22 10.22 -2.93
CA LEU A 70 -0.91 9.78 -2.44
C LEU A 70 -0.83 8.26 -2.52
N GLY A 71 -0.05 7.76 -3.47
CA GLY A 71 0.17 6.34 -3.77
C GLY A 71 1.06 5.64 -2.76
N ILE A 72 0.95 6.01 -1.48
CA ILE A 72 1.67 5.42 -0.37
C ILE A 72 0.71 4.56 0.44
N PHE A 73 1.17 3.39 0.88
CA PHE A 73 0.38 2.53 1.74
C PHE A 73 0.59 2.95 3.18
N LEU A 74 -0.47 3.33 3.89
CA LEU A 74 -0.39 3.65 5.32
C LEU A 74 -0.34 2.41 6.21
N SER A 75 -0.45 1.21 5.63
CA SER A 75 -0.21 -0.05 6.33
C SER A 75 1.28 -0.27 6.58
N HIS A 76 1.59 -0.85 7.73
CA HIS A 76 2.93 -1.36 8.02
C HIS A 76 3.26 -2.53 7.08
N HIS A 77 4.52 -2.65 6.63
CA HIS A 77 4.95 -3.72 5.70
C HIS A 77 4.65 -5.13 6.23
N MET A 78 4.87 -5.35 7.54
CA MET A 78 4.53 -6.59 8.26
C MET A 78 3.09 -7.09 8.06
N VAL A 79 2.13 -6.25 7.65
CA VAL A 79 0.77 -6.70 7.35
C VAL A 79 0.76 -7.62 6.13
N LEU A 80 1.51 -7.26 5.07
CA LEU A 80 1.67 -8.11 3.89
C LEU A 80 2.52 -9.34 4.21
N ASP A 81 3.64 -9.16 4.91
CA ASP A 81 4.52 -10.28 5.26
C ASP A 81 3.78 -11.35 6.08
N ARG A 82 2.92 -10.91 7.01
CA ARG A 82 2.09 -11.82 7.81
C ARG A 82 1.03 -12.49 6.95
N HIS A 83 0.39 -11.77 6.03
CA HIS A 83 -0.54 -12.37 5.07
C HIS A 83 0.15 -13.45 4.22
N PHE A 84 1.34 -13.16 3.68
CA PHE A 84 2.11 -14.14 2.92
C PHE A 84 2.51 -15.34 3.77
N GLY A 85 2.93 -15.14 5.02
CA GLY A 85 3.23 -16.22 5.95
C GLY A 85 2.03 -17.11 6.26
N ASP A 86 0.85 -16.51 6.45
CA ASP A 86 -0.40 -17.23 6.78
C ASP A 86 -0.97 -17.98 5.56
N HIS A 87 -0.69 -17.53 4.33
CA HIS A 87 -1.23 -18.07 3.08
C HIS A 87 -0.19 -18.74 2.16
N HIS A 88 1.03 -19.00 2.64
CA HIS A 88 2.14 -19.51 1.82
C HIS A 88 1.89 -20.90 1.19
N GLN A 89 0.83 -21.61 1.58
CA GLN A 89 0.54 -22.98 1.12
C GLN A 89 -0.44 -23.07 -0.06
N ASP A 90 -0.93 -21.96 -0.60
CA ASP A 90 -1.75 -22.02 -1.80
C ASP A 90 -0.89 -22.54 -2.97
N PRO A 91 -1.38 -23.53 -3.74
CA PRO A 91 -0.58 -24.18 -4.78
C PRO A 91 -0.11 -23.15 -5.79
N ILE A 92 1.21 -23.01 -5.88
CA ILE A 92 1.89 -22.15 -6.84
C ILE A 92 1.36 -22.48 -8.23
N ASN A 93 0.83 -21.47 -8.94
CA ASN A 93 0.58 -21.61 -10.36
C ASN A 93 1.94 -21.72 -11.07
N VAL A 94 2.31 -22.94 -11.46
CA VAL A 94 3.62 -23.30 -12.03
C VAL A 94 3.93 -22.48 -13.30
N ASP A 95 2.89 -21.99 -13.98
CA ASP A 95 3.03 -21.20 -15.21
C ASP A 95 3.60 -19.78 -14.98
N CYS A 96 3.47 -19.19 -13.78
CA CYS A 96 3.99 -17.83 -13.49
C CYS A 96 5.53 -17.83 -13.40
N ALA A 97 6.16 -18.94 -12.96
CA ALA A 97 7.63 -19.06 -12.86
C ALA A 97 8.33 -19.13 -14.23
N LEU A 98 7.62 -19.52 -15.29
CA LEU A 98 8.17 -19.62 -16.64
C LEU A 98 8.10 -18.29 -17.40
N GLN A 99 7.13 -17.41 -17.11
CA GLN A 99 6.95 -16.14 -17.83
C GLN A 99 7.82 -15.00 -17.30
N SER A 100 8.25 -15.03 -16.03
CA SER A 100 9.10 -13.99 -15.43
C SER A 100 10.54 -13.97 -15.97
N ARG A 101 10.99 -15.00 -16.69
CA ARG A 101 12.38 -15.08 -17.21
C ARG A 101 12.58 -14.48 -18.61
N ASP A 102 11.51 -14.22 -19.35
CA ASP A 102 11.62 -13.83 -20.76
C ASP A 102 11.33 -12.33 -21.01
N SER A 103 11.03 -11.53 -19.97
CA SER A 103 10.88 -10.08 -20.13
C SER A 103 12.17 -9.30 -19.83
N ASP A 104 13.02 -9.19 -20.85
CA ASP A 104 13.85 -8.02 -21.19
C ASP A 104 14.38 -7.11 -20.04
N TRP A 105 15.03 -7.67 -19.02
CA TRP A 105 15.90 -6.89 -18.11
C TRP A 105 17.31 -6.67 -18.69
N ALA A 106 17.65 -7.34 -19.80
CA ALA A 106 18.97 -7.29 -20.42
C ALA A 106 19.38 -5.92 -21.03
N SER A 107 18.59 -4.86 -20.83
CA SER A 107 18.91 -3.51 -21.33
C SER A 107 19.16 -2.46 -20.23
N LEU A 108 19.07 -2.83 -18.94
CA LEU A 108 19.26 -1.90 -17.81
C LEU A 108 20.53 -2.16 -16.98
N GLU A 109 21.30 -3.21 -17.27
CA GLU A 109 22.52 -3.54 -16.51
C GLU A 109 23.73 -2.66 -16.86
N ASP A 110 23.74 -1.97 -18.01
CA ASP A 110 24.86 -1.10 -18.39
C ASP A 110 24.83 0.30 -17.73
N GLU A 111 23.70 0.73 -17.15
CA GLU A 111 23.58 2.08 -16.58
C GLU A 111 23.69 2.13 -15.05
N TYR A 112 23.49 1.00 -14.35
CA TYR A 112 23.52 0.94 -12.88
C TYR A 112 24.90 0.61 -12.28
N ALA A 113 25.84 0.10 -13.09
CA ALA A 113 27.19 -0.26 -12.64
C ALA A 113 28.03 0.95 -12.16
N THR A 114 27.63 2.19 -12.47
CA THR A 114 28.38 3.40 -12.08
C THR A 114 27.94 4.00 -10.73
N ALA A 115 26.84 3.54 -10.14
CA ALA A 115 26.26 4.16 -8.94
C ALA A 115 26.63 3.48 -7.61
N LEU A 116 27.25 2.29 -7.64
CA LEU A 116 27.43 1.43 -6.46
C LEU A 116 28.80 1.51 -5.76
N GLU A 117 29.74 2.32 -6.25
CA GLU A 117 31.07 2.47 -5.62
C GLU A 117 31.09 3.41 -4.39
N SER A 118 29.96 4.00 -3.97
CA SER A 118 29.93 5.02 -2.90
C SER A 118 29.07 4.69 -1.68
N SER A 119 28.75 3.42 -1.41
CA SER A 119 27.97 3.06 -0.22
C SER A 119 28.40 1.71 0.37
N ASN A 120 29.50 1.73 1.11
CA ASN A 120 29.95 0.57 1.90
C ASN A 120 29.98 0.95 3.38
N VAL A 121 28.86 0.81 4.11
CA VAL A 121 28.90 0.62 5.57
C VAL A 121 27.67 -0.15 6.10
N LEU A 122 27.96 -1.25 6.81
CA LEU A 122 27.23 -1.91 7.91
C LEU A 122 26.15 -2.98 7.65
N SER A 123 26.66 -4.22 7.70
CA SER A 123 26.29 -5.34 8.59
C SER A 123 25.06 -6.21 8.29
N GLN A 124 25.44 -7.46 8.00
CA GLN A 124 24.64 -8.67 7.91
C GLN A 124 23.94 -9.01 9.24
N SER A 125 22.68 -9.44 9.14
CA SER A 125 22.10 -10.41 10.06
C SER A 125 21.17 -11.33 9.28
N ARG A 126 21.72 -12.46 8.85
CA ARG A 126 20.92 -13.62 8.40
C ARG A 126 20.51 -14.40 9.64
N MET A 127 19.21 -14.48 9.92
CA MET A 127 18.69 -15.53 10.80
C MET A 127 18.11 -16.64 9.93
N ALA A 128 18.67 -17.84 10.06
CA ALA A 128 18.10 -19.07 9.54
C ALA A 128 17.21 -19.68 10.63
N PHE A 129 15.95 -19.98 10.31
CA PHE A 129 15.04 -20.70 11.20
C PHE A 129 14.90 -22.15 10.73
N HIS A 130 15.42 -23.08 11.53
CA HIS A 130 15.06 -24.49 11.46
C HIS A 130 13.78 -24.72 12.27
N ASN A 131 12.81 -25.41 11.67
CA ASN A 131 11.54 -25.77 12.29
C ASN A 131 11.54 -27.27 12.63
N PRO A 132 11.20 -27.70 13.86
CA PRO A 132 11.06 -29.13 14.16
C PRO A 132 9.69 -29.65 13.73
N SER A 133 9.72 -30.76 13.00
CA SER A 133 8.55 -31.50 12.52
C SER A 133 7.67 -32.03 13.66
N THR A 134 6.37 -31.81 13.57
CA THR A 134 5.36 -32.64 14.25
C THR A 134 4.50 -33.34 13.20
N LYS A 135 4.58 -34.67 13.20
CA LYS A 135 3.72 -35.56 12.42
C LYS A 135 2.41 -35.74 13.18
N THR A 136 1.30 -35.39 12.56
CA THR A 136 -0.02 -35.91 12.93
C THR A 136 -0.73 -36.37 11.67
N ALA A 137 -0.96 -37.67 11.57
CA ALA A 137 -1.80 -38.28 10.56
C ALA A 137 -3.27 -38.07 10.93
N SER A 138 -4.07 -37.53 10.01
CA SER A 138 -5.52 -37.53 10.12
C SER A 138 -6.14 -37.88 8.78
N THR A 139 -6.76 -39.05 8.74
CA THR A 139 -7.57 -39.57 7.63
C THR A 139 -8.94 -38.89 7.65
N SER A 140 -9.23 -38.03 6.67
CA SER A 140 -10.60 -37.55 6.42
C SER A 140 -10.93 -37.63 4.94
N LYS A 141 -12.07 -38.23 4.64
CA LYS A 141 -12.66 -38.39 3.30
C LYS A 141 -12.88 -36.99 2.70
N GLY A 142 -12.16 -36.70 1.61
CA GLY A 142 -12.11 -35.39 0.99
C GLY A 142 -13.37 -35.06 0.17
N PRO A 143 -13.82 -33.79 0.18
CA PRO A 143 -14.70 -33.28 -0.87
C PRO A 143 -13.98 -33.26 -2.22
N SER A 144 -14.77 -33.28 -3.30
CA SER A 144 -14.34 -33.33 -4.69
C SER A 144 -13.16 -32.40 -5.04
N PHE A 145 -12.09 -32.97 -5.60
CA PHE A 145 -10.74 -32.43 -5.75
C PHE A 145 -10.56 -31.34 -6.85
N TYR A 146 -11.60 -30.96 -7.59
CA TYR A 146 -11.48 -30.07 -8.76
C TYR A 146 -12.18 -28.71 -8.62
N GLU A 147 -12.71 -28.39 -7.43
CA GLU A 147 -13.19 -27.03 -7.14
C GLU A 147 -12.25 -26.37 -6.15
N ALA A 148 -10.97 -26.32 -6.54
CA ALA A 148 -9.98 -25.48 -5.89
C ALA A 148 -10.51 -24.05 -5.95
N GLN A 149 -11.01 -23.57 -4.81
CA GLN A 149 -11.30 -22.16 -4.61
C GLN A 149 -10.08 -21.39 -5.10
N LYS A 150 -10.28 -20.60 -6.15
CA LYS A 150 -9.31 -19.62 -6.63
C LYS A 150 -9.15 -18.54 -5.56
N HIS A 151 -8.52 -18.89 -4.44
CA HIS A 151 -8.01 -17.90 -3.53
C HIS A 151 -6.85 -17.25 -4.26
N THR A 152 -7.12 -16.02 -4.68
CA THR A 152 -6.16 -15.08 -5.21
C THR A 152 -5.18 -14.78 -4.09
N THR A 153 -4.00 -15.39 -4.15
CA THR A 153 -2.99 -15.36 -3.08
C THR A 153 -2.62 -13.94 -2.64
N GLY A 154 -2.87 -12.94 -3.50
CA GLY A 154 -2.61 -11.54 -3.22
C GLY A 154 -3.74 -10.71 -2.62
N GLU A 155 -4.98 -11.19 -2.58
CA GLU A 155 -6.09 -10.36 -2.09
C GLU A 155 -6.20 -10.38 -0.56
N PRO A 156 -6.54 -9.23 0.05
CA PRO A 156 -6.85 -9.17 1.48
C PRO A 156 -8.12 -10.00 1.76
N SER A 157 -8.06 -10.88 2.75
CA SER A 157 -9.19 -11.76 3.10
C SER A 157 -9.80 -11.40 4.45
N THR A 158 -11.14 -11.40 4.56
CA THR A 158 -11.83 -11.27 5.85
C THR A 158 -11.71 -12.53 6.71
N ALA A 159 -11.41 -13.67 6.10
CA ALA A 159 -11.12 -14.91 6.81
C ALA A 159 -9.69 -14.92 7.40
N CYS A 160 -8.79 -14.09 6.86
CA CYS A 160 -7.45 -13.91 7.39
C CYS A 160 -7.49 -13.00 8.63
N SER A 161 -7.11 -13.55 9.79
CA SER A 161 -7.13 -12.80 11.06
C SER A 161 -6.20 -11.58 11.04
N ALA A 162 -5.05 -11.68 10.36
CA ALA A 162 -4.12 -10.57 10.18
C ALA A 162 -4.74 -9.44 9.37
N CYS A 163 -5.37 -9.78 8.24
CA CYS A 163 -6.09 -8.83 7.39
C CYS A 163 -7.25 -8.16 8.13
N ALA A 164 -8.07 -8.95 8.84
CA ALA A 164 -9.21 -8.43 9.59
C ALA A 164 -8.80 -7.41 10.66
N ALA A 165 -7.77 -7.73 11.44
CA ALA A 165 -7.24 -6.84 12.48
C ALA A 165 -6.60 -5.58 11.87
N ALA A 166 -5.77 -5.75 10.84
CA ALA A 166 -5.07 -4.65 10.19
C ALA A 166 -6.04 -3.67 9.50
N ASN A 167 -7.05 -4.16 8.78
CA ASN A 167 -8.01 -3.35 8.04
C ASN A 167 -8.65 -2.26 8.93
N HIS A 168 -9.12 -2.64 10.12
CA HIS A 168 -9.74 -1.69 11.05
C HIS A 168 -8.76 -0.59 11.50
N SER A 169 -7.54 -0.99 11.92
CA SER A 169 -6.52 -0.03 12.38
C SER A 169 -6.08 0.92 11.26
N ILE A 170 -5.85 0.40 10.05
CA ILE A 170 -5.46 1.18 8.88
C ILE A 170 -6.57 2.16 8.51
N ARG A 171 -7.84 1.76 8.68
CA ARG A 171 -8.95 2.67 8.39
C ARG A 171 -8.96 3.90 9.30
N GLN A 172 -8.55 3.75 10.56
CA GLN A 172 -8.41 4.86 11.51
C GLN A 172 -7.19 5.72 11.17
N VAL A 173 -6.07 5.09 10.81
CA VAL A 173 -4.86 5.78 10.36
C VAL A 173 -5.12 6.63 9.11
N GLU A 174 -5.82 6.08 8.11
CA GLU A 174 -6.20 6.81 6.88
C GLU A 174 -7.02 8.07 7.22
N LEU A 175 -7.95 8.00 8.19
CA LEU A 175 -8.73 9.18 8.64
C LEU A 175 -7.85 10.20 9.38
N PHE A 176 -7.02 9.74 10.32
CA PHE A 176 -6.10 10.60 11.07
C PHE A 176 -5.12 11.32 10.15
N ALA A 177 -4.48 10.57 9.24
CA ALA A 177 -3.55 11.07 8.25
C ALA A 177 -4.18 12.16 7.39
N SER A 178 -5.40 11.90 6.91
CA SER A 178 -6.19 12.84 6.12
C SER A 178 -6.50 14.13 6.89
N LEU A 179 -6.85 14.03 8.18
CA LEU A 179 -7.05 15.21 9.04
C LEU A 179 -5.78 16.05 9.17
N ARG A 180 -4.63 15.41 9.41
CA ARG A 180 -3.35 16.10 9.58
C ARG A 180 -2.91 16.82 8.31
N ILE A 181 -3.07 16.20 7.15
CA ILE A 181 -2.80 16.88 5.86
C ILE A 181 -3.80 18.02 5.63
N ALA A 182 -5.09 17.81 5.90
CA ALA A 182 -6.12 18.82 5.71
C ALA A 182 -5.93 20.08 6.57
N GLN A 183 -5.28 19.96 7.73
CA GLN A 183 -4.88 21.10 8.57
C GLN A 183 -3.89 22.04 7.86
N GLN A 184 -3.02 21.50 7.01
CA GLN A 184 -2.01 22.27 6.27
C GLN A 184 -2.49 22.72 4.88
N LEU A 185 -3.52 22.06 4.33
CA LEU A 185 -4.06 22.33 3.00
C LEU A 185 -5.46 22.95 3.10
N PRO A 186 -5.60 24.29 3.02
CA PRO A 186 -6.82 25.00 3.38
C PRO A 186 -8.02 24.63 2.50
N ARG A 187 -7.81 24.31 1.22
CA ARG A 187 -8.88 23.99 0.27
C ARG A 187 -9.06 22.51 -0.04
N LEU A 188 -8.39 21.61 0.70
CA LEU A 188 -8.49 20.18 0.47
C LEU A 188 -9.93 19.68 0.74
N GLU A 189 -10.52 19.01 -0.25
CA GLU A 189 -11.87 18.45 -0.20
C GLU A 189 -11.85 16.92 -0.13
N ASN A 190 -10.88 16.30 -0.78
CA ASN A 190 -10.64 14.87 -0.62
C ASN A 190 -9.18 14.52 -0.81
N ILE A 191 -8.81 13.41 -0.18
CA ILE A 191 -7.52 12.77 -0.31
C ILE A 191 -7.73 11.28 -0.61
N ARG A 192 -6.93 10.74 -1.53
CA ARG A 192 -6.90 9.32 -1.86
C ARG A 192 -5.59 8.71 -1.38
N TRP A 193 -5.69 7.55 -0.74
CA TRP A 193 -4.54 6.76 -0.29
C TRP A 193 -4.50 5.43 -1.02
N ALA A 194 -3.31 4.95 -1.37
CA ALA A 194 -3.16 3.56 -1.77
C ALA A 194 -3.50 2.65 -0.57
N SER A 195 -4.32 1.65 -0.80
CA SER A 195 -4.90 0.81 0.24
C SER A 195 -5.11 -0.59 -0.28
N TRP A 196 -4.23 -1.52 0.12
CA TRP A 196 -4.29 -2.92 -0.30
C TRP A 196 -5.65 -3.56 0.02
N PHE A 197 -6.30 -3.13 1.12
CA PHE A 197 -7.65 -3.53 1.53
C PHE A 197 -8.79 -3.10 0.59
N THR A 198 -8.49 -2.36 -0.47
CA THR A 198 -9.44 -2.04 -1.55
C THR A 198 -9.09 -2.69 -2.86
N ALA A 199 -7.99 -3.45 -2.87
CA ALA A 199 -7.51 -4.09 -4.06
C ALA A 199 -8.30 -5.35 -4.34
N SER A 200 -8.56 -5.56 -5.64
CA SER A 200 -9.15 -6.78 -6.14
C SER A 200 -8.56 -7.17 -7.49
N VAL A 201 -8.51 -8.45 -7.79
CA VAL A 201 -8.15 -9.03 -9.09
C VAL A 201 -9.14 -8.59 -10.18
N GLU A 202 -10.39 -8.25 -9.84
CA GLU A 202 -11.30 -7.63 -10.81
C GLU A 202 -10.97 -6.16 -11.07
N SER A 203 -10.17 -5.55 -10.19
CA SER A 203 -9.76 -4.15 -10.28
C SER A 203 -8.43 -3.93 -10.99
N VAL A 204 -7.93 -4.88 -11.82
CA VAL A 204 -6.64 -4.80 -12.55
C VAL A 204 -6.40 -3.45 -13.27
N ARG A 205 -7.47 -2.68 -13.58
CA ARG A 205 -7.37 -1.37 -14.24
C ARG A 205 -7.49 -0.15 -13.32
N ARG A 206 -7.69 -0.32 -12.02
CA ARG A 206 -7.87 0.78 -11.07
C ARG A 206 -6.95 0.56 -9.88
N PRO A 207 -6.08 1.53 -9.58
CA PRO A 207 -5.23 1.37 -8.42
C PRO A 207 -6.10 1.32 -7.16
N PRO A 208 -5.67 0.58 -6.13
CA PRO A 208 -6.50 0.29 -4.98
C PRO A 208 -6.55 1.52 -4.08
N TRP A 209 -7.46 2.44 -4.38
CA TRP A 209 -7.58 3.72 -3.70
C TRP A 209 -8.72 3.70 -2.69
N VAL A 210 -8.43 4.22 -1.49
CA VAL A 210 -9.46 4.69 -0.56
C VAL A 210 -9.57 6.20 -0.66
N THR A 211 -10.80 6.71 -0.79
CA THR A 211 -11.06 8.16 -0.76
C THR A 211 -11.55 8.58 0.62
N VAL A 212 -10.91 9.60 1.19
CA VAL A 212 -11.34 10.28 2.41
C VAL A 212 -11.75 11.71 2.05
N TRP A 213 -12.99 12.05 2.39
CA TRP A 213 -13.60 13.35 2.18
C TRP A 213 -13.38 14.25 3.39
N ILE A 214 -13.02 15.49 3.12
CA ILE A 214 -12.73 16.53 4.10
C ILE A 214 -13.87 17.55 4.07
N SER A 215 -14.41 17.85 5.25
CA SER A 215 -15.33 18.95 5.47
C SER A 215 -14.70 19.92 6.45
N LYS A 216 -14.80 21.21 6.14
CA LYS A 216 -14.32 22.30 6.99
C LYS A 216 -15.52 23.17 7.34
N LYS A 217 -15.61 23.52 8.61
CA LYS A 217 -16.64 24.39 9.16
C LYS A 217 -16.10 25.81 9.30
N ASP A 218 -17.00 26.77 9.40
CA ASP A 218 -16.66 28.18 9.60
C ASP A 218 -15.99 28.44 10.95
N ASP A 219 -16.20 27.57 11.94
CA ASP A 219 -15.53 27.59 13.25
C ASP A 219 -14.07 27.08 13.21
N GLY A 220 -13.55 26.75 12.03
CA GLY A 220 -12.22 26.17 11.84
C GLY A 220 -12.14 24.66 12.10
N GLY A 221 -13.25 24.03 12.49
CA GLY A 221 -13.35 22.59 12.69
C GLY A 221 -13.16 21.82 11.39
N ILE A 222 -12.35 20.75 11.43
CA ILE A 222 -12.08 19.88 10.29
C ILE A 222 -12.62 18.48 10.61
N LYS A 223 -13.33 17.89 9.66
CA LYS A 223 -13.85 16.51 9.74
C LYS A 223 -13.41 15.71 8.52
N ALA A 224 -12.97 14.48 8.76
CA ALA A 224 -12.68 13.50 7.71
C ALA A 224 -13.71 12.37 7.73
N ALA A 225 -14.13 11.89 6.57
CA ALA A 225 -15.07 10.78 6.43
C ALA A 225 -14.82 9.97 5.15
N ARG A 226 -15.17 8.68 5.15
CA ARG A 226 -15.02 7.80 3.97
C ARG A 226 -16.14 7.92 2.95
N LYS A 227 -17.26 8.53 3.34
CA LYS A 227 -18.39 8.80 2.48
C LYS A 227 -18.45 10.30 2.20
N PRO A 228 -18.87 10.73 1.00
CA PRO A 228 -19.16 12.12 0.73
C PRO A 228 -20.14 12.62 1.79
N GLN A 229 -19.83 13.76 2.39
CA GLN A 229 -20.80 14.43 3.24
C GLN A 229 -21.73 15.21 2.34
N SER A 230 -23.04 15.13 2.60
CA SER A 230 -24.00 16.01 1.93
C SER A 230 -23.53 17.46 2.10
N PRO A 231 -23.61 18.30 1.06
CA PRO A 231 -23.25 19.70 1.19
C PRO A 231 -24.07 20.29 2.35
N ILE A 232 -23.36 20.87 3.33
CA ILE A 232 -23.99 21.62 4.40
C ILE A 232 -24.64 22.81 3.68
N ARG A 233 -25.97 22.80 3.55
CA ARG A 233 -26.70 23.97 3.07
C ARG A 233 -26.52 25.05 4.14
N GLY A 234 -25.68 26.03 3.84
CA GLY A 234 -25.58 27.29 4.58
C GLY A 234 -26.81 28.16 4.35
#